data_AF-L1IEE9-F1
#
_entry.id   AF-L1IEE9-F1
#
_cell.length_a   1.000
_cell.length_b   1.000
_cell.length_c   1.000
_cell.angle_alpha   90.00
_cell.angle_beta   90.00
_cell.angle_gamma   90.00
#
_symmetry.space_group_name_H-M   'P 1'
#
loop_
_entity.id
_entity.type
_entity.pdbx_description
1 polymer ?
#
loop_
_entity_poly.entity_id
_entity_poly.type
_entity_poly.pdbx_seq_one_letter_code
_entity_poly.pdbx_strand_id
1 'polypeptide(L)'
;MPFLLPTSYADSEHEEVQKVAREIGVGVSDDIQAARAVRDWVRRNICYVLDDKDRRASETLRSREGMCTNKANLQVALLRALGVAAGYVLVNVTREAFRVSGVEETLVGQISEPTVHCFCAVYIERYGRFLHFDGTEDLESLEQENLLLEESEDTGETRYKQDFLRGPLGPVQSNIDHLLAWKFPRKIPQELIEEQNSSYRKRRRLQAETQARSFTRHEEASGAASPNGSSDGLAARS
;
A
#
# COMPACT_ATOMS: atom_id res chain seq x y z
N MET A 1 15.81 -13.31 14.48
CA MET A 1 14.35 -13.36 14.26
C MET A 1 14.07 -13.46 12.77
N PRO A 2 13.36 -14.50 12.28
CA PRO A 2 13.15 -14.71 10.84
C PRO A 2 12.39 -13.58 10.14
N PHE A 3 11.60 -12.79 10.88
CA PHE A 3 10.82 -11.64 10.38
C PHE A 3 11.65 -10.39 10.07
N LEU A 4 12.95 -10.40 10.32
CA LEU A 4 13.89 -9.33 9.95
C LEU A 4 14.80 -9.70 8.77
N LEU A 5 14.85 -10.99 8.41
CA LEU A 5 15.80 -11.48 7.40
C LEU A 5 15.25 -11.26 5.99
N PRO A 6 16.12 -11.01 4.99
CA PRO A 6 15.69 -11.01 3.59
C PRO A 6 15.21 -12.38 3.15
N THR A 7 14.41 -12.42 2.09
CA THR A 7 13.97 -13.63 1.38
C THR A 7 14.16 -13.45 -0.12
N SER A 8 13.85 -14.46 -0.94
CA SER A 8 14.04 -14.35 -2.39
C SER A 8 13.19 -13.24 -3.02
N TYR A 9 11.98 -13.02 -2.49
CA TYR A 9 11.07 -12.00 -3.00
C TYR A 9 10.94 -10.74 -2.14
N ALA A 10 11.28 -10.80 -0.85
CA ALA A 10 11.50 -9.59 -0.03
C ALA A 10 13.01 -9.40 0.22
N ASP A 11 13.69 -8.87 -0.79
CA ASP A 11 15.13 -8.60 -0.81
C ASP A 11 15.46 -7.28 -0.08
N SER A 12 15.22 -7.25 1.24
CA SER A 12 15.39 -6.07 2.10
C SER A 12 16.83 -5.52 2.19
N GLU A 13 17.82 -6.31 1.78
CA GLU A 13 19.23 -5.88 1.70
C GLU A 13 19.59 -5.20 0.39
N HIS A 14 18.67 -5.16 -0.59
CA HIS A 14 18.90 -4.49 -1.86
C HIS A 14 19.04 -2.97 -1.67
N GLU A 15 20.06 -2.36 -2.29
CA GLU A 15 20.45 -0.96 -2.05
C GLU A 15 19.30 0.03 -2.29
N GLU A 16 18.54 -0.13 -3.38
CA GLU A 16 17.38 0.71 -3.69
C GLU A 16 16.26 0.59 -2.65
N VAL A 17 16.02 -0.62 -2.14
CA VAL A 17 15.01 -0.87 -1.10
C VAL A 17 15.43 -0.19 0.19
N GLN A 18 16.69 -0.35 0.61
CA GLN A 18 17.20 0.30 1.80
C GLN A 18 17.21 1.83 1.68
N LYS A 19 17.51 2.37 0.50
CA LYS A 19 17.46 3.81 0.24
C LYS A 19 16.06 4.35 0.47
N VAL A 20 15.06 3.76 -0.18
CA VAL A 20 13.65 4.18 -0.04
C VAL A 20 13.15 3.96 1.37
N ALA A 21 13.52 2.86 2.02
CA ALA A 21 13.20 2.61 3.42
C ALA A 21 13.71 3.74 4.33
N ARG A 22 14.97 4.14 4.20
CA ARG A 22 15.54 5.27 4.97
C ARG A 22 14.82 6.59 4.70
N GLU A 23 14.43 6.85 3.45
CA GLU A 23 13.66 8.05 3.09
C GLU A 23 12.29 8.06 3.76
N ILE A 24 11.59 6.92 3.79
CA ILE A 24 10.30 6.77 4.49
C ILE A 24 10.48 6.88 6.01
N GLY A 25 11.58 6.36 6.56
CA GLY A 25 11.85 6.32 7.99
C GLY A 25 12.22 7.66 8.63
N VAL A 26 12.35 8.74 7.84
CA VAL A 26 12.63 10.08 8.39
C VAL A 26 11.47 10.52 9.30
N GLY A 27 11.77 10.77 10.58
CA GLY A 27 10.78 11.20 11.56
C GLY A 27 9.90 10.09 12.14
N VAL A 28 10.09 8.83 11.71
CA VAL A 28 9.44 7.66 12.30
C VAL A 28 10.13 7.32 13.62
N SER A 29 9.35 7.21 14.69
CA SER A 29 9.88 6.99 16.04
C SER A 29 9.54 5.63 16.65
N ASP A 30 8.60 4.89 16.07
CA ASP A 30 8.18 3.57 16.54
C ASP A 30 7.72 2.65 15.37
N ASP A 31 7.49 1.38 15.70
CA ASP A 31 7.10 0.33 14.75
C ASP A 31 5.71 0.55 14.13
N ILE A 32 4.75 1.14 14.87
CA ILE A 32 3.43 1.51 14.35
C ILE A 32 3.57 2.61 13.29
N GLN A 33 4.33 3.66 13.60
CA GLN A 33 4.60 4.76 12.66
C GLN A 33 5.31 4.24 11.42
N ALA A 34 6.27 3.33 11.57
CA ALA A 34 6.94 2.69 10.44
C ALA A 34 5.94 1.89 9.58
N ALA A 35 5.09 1.08 10.22
CA ALA A 35 4.08 0.27 9.56
C ALA A 35 3.11 1.13 8.72
N ARG A 36 2.60 2.22 9.29
CA ARG A 36 1.71 3.17 8.62
C ARG A 36 2.42 3.90 7.49
N ALA A 37 3.59 4.48 7.76
CA ALA A 37 4.34 5.24 6.75
C ALA A 37 4.71 4.39 5.53
N VAL A 38 5.18 3.16 5.74
CA VAL A 38 5.52 2.24 4.65
C VAL A 38 4.27 1.77 3.92
N ARG A 39 3.20 1.39 4.62
CA ARG A 39 1.92 1.01 3.99
C ARG A 39 1.41 2.13 3.09
N ASP A 40 1.32 3.35 3.61
CA ASP A 40 0.78 4.50 2.89
C ASP A 40 1.70 4.91 1.73
N TRP A 41 3.01 4.74 1.88
CA TRP A 41 3.94 4.89 0.77
C TRP A 41 3.67 3.86 -0.33
N VAL A 42 3.50 2.57 0.00
CA VAL A 42 3.20 1.51 -0.98
C VAL A 42 1.85 1.74 -1.67
N ARG A 43 0.81 2.16 -0.94
CA ARG A 43 -0.50 2.52 -1.50
C ARG A 43 -0.40 3.65 -2.52
N ARG A 44 0.41 4.68 -2.23
CA ARG A 44 0.59 5.85 -3.11
C ARG A 44 1.48 5.57 -4.31
N ASN A 45 2.55 4.81 -4.11
CA ASN A 45 3.65 4.75 -5.06
C ASN A 45 3.61 3.53 -5.98
N ILE A 46 2.78 2.52 -5.69
CA ILE A 46 2.72 1.28 -6.46
C ILE A 46 1.32 1.10 -7.02
N CYS A 47 1.15 1.24 -8.33
CA CYS A 47 -0.12 1.01 -9.01
C CYS A 47 -0.50 -0.47 -8.93
N TYR A 48 -1.75 -0.74 -8.54
CA TYR A 48 -2.26 -2.10 -8.59
C TYR A 48 -2.46 -2.52 -10.04
N VAL A 49 -1.86 -3.64 -10.44
CA VAL A 49 -2.06 -4.28 -11.74
C VAL A 49 -2.16 -5.77 -11.57
N LEU A 50 -2.87 -6.44 -12.46
CA LEU A 50 -2.88 -7.89 -12.55
C LEU A 50 -1.61 -8.36 -13.26
N ASP A 51 -0.75 -9.05 -12.53
CA ASP A 51 0.59 -9.38 -12.99
C ASP A 51 1.09 -10.70 -12.38
N ASP A 52 2.32 -11.09 -12.71
CA ASP A 52 2.93 -12.27 -12.12
C ASP A 52 3.31 -11.99 -10.65
N LYS A 53 2.98 -12.96 -9.81
CA LYS A 53 3.23 -12.91 -8.37
C LYS A 53 4.72 -13.01 -7.99
N ASP A 54 5.60 -13.36 -8.93
CA ASP A 54 7.00 -13.74 -8.69
C ASP A 54 8.01 -12.61 -8.94
N ARG A 55 7.62 -11.34 -8.72
CA ARG A 55 8.56 -10.22 -8.67
C ARG A 55 9.16 -10.03 -7.29
N ARG A 56 10.46 -9.73 -7.27
CA ARG A 56 11.16 -9.25 -6.09
C ARG A 56 10.65 -7.87 -5.67
N ALA A 57 10.88 -7.50 -4.42
CA ALA A 57 10.55 -6.18 -3.91
C ALA A 57 11.29 -5.08 -4.70
N SER A 58 12.58 -5.26 -4.96
CA SER A 58 13.37 -4.34 -5.81
C SER A 58 12.81 -4.17 -7.23
N GLU A 59 12.29 -5.23 -7.84
CA GLU A 59 11.66 -5.15 -9.16
C GLU A 59 10.33 -4.41 -9.12
N THR A 60 9.51 -4.68 -8.10
CA THR A 60 8.24 -3.97 -7.85
C THR A 60 8.49 -2.47 -7.59
N LEU A 61 9.55 -2.15 -6.86
CA LEU A 61 9.97 -0.78 -6.59
C LEU A 61 10.35 -0.03 -7.88
N ARG A 62 11.07 -0.70 -8.78
CA ARG A 62 11.48 -0.12 -10.07
C ARG A 62 10.32 0.02 -11.05
N SER A 63 9.46 -0.99 -11.16
CA SER A 63 8.30 -0.95 -12.06
C SER A 63 7.21 -0.01 -11.60
N ARG A 64 7.11 0.24 -10.28
CA ARG A 64 6.02 0.99 -9.63
C ARG A 64 4.64 0.36 -9.85
N GLU A 65 4.61 -0.95 -10.13
CA GLU A 65 3.40 -1.69 -10.46
C GLU A 65 3.46 -3.12 -9.92
N GLY A 66 2.33 -3.62 -9.38
CA GLY A 66 2.17 -5.03 -9.03
C GLY A 66 0.83 -5.35 -8.36
N MET A 67 0.51 -6.63 -8.21
CA MET A 67 -0.67 -7.11 -7.49
C MET A 67 -0.40 -7.22 -5.99
N CYS A 68 -1.38 -7.75 -5.22
CA CYS A 68 -1.31 -7.86 -3.77
C CYS A 68 -0.01 -8.51 -3.26
N THR A 69 0.43 -9.60 -3.89
CA THR A 69 1.67 -10.28 -3.50
C THR A 69 2.93 -9.44 -3.73
N ASN A 70 3.03 -8.73 -4.86
CA ASN A 70 4.18 -7.87 -5.14
C ASN A 70 4.23 -6.68 -4.18
N LYS A 71 3.07 -6.06 -3.92
CA LYS A 71 2.92 -4.96 -2.96
C LYS A 71 3.28 -5.43 -1.54
N ALA A 72 2.81 -6.62 -1.12
CA ALA A 72 3.17 -7.22 0.16
C ALA A 72 4.67 -7.51 0.26
N ASN A 73 5.29 -8.06 -0.79
CA ASN A 73 6.75 -8.29 -0.83
C ASN A 73 7.54 -7.00 -0.63
N LEU A 74 7.17 -5.94 -1.35
CA LEU A 74 7.81 -4.63 -1.20
C LEU A 74 7.60 -4.03 0.19
N GLN A 75 6.38 -4.09 0.71
CA GLN A 75 6.06 -3.57 2.04
C GLN A 75 6.87 -4.28 3.13
N VAL A 76 6.94 -5.61 3.09
CA VAL A 76 7.74 -6.42 4.02
C VAL A 76 9.23 -6.07 3.88
N ALA A 77 9.74 -5.96 2.65
CA ALA A 77 11.16 -5.65 2.43
C ALA A 77 11.54 -4.26 2.96
N LEU A 78 10.70 -3.24 2.74
CA LEU A 78 10.92 -1.88 3.24
C LEU A 78 10.91 -1.83 4.78
N LEU A 79 9.97 -2.54 5.44
CA LEU A 79 9.90 -2.61 6.89
C LEU A 79 11.12 -3.32 7.49
N ARG A 80 11.53 -4.45 6.89
CA ARG A 80 12.73 -5.17 7.32
C ARG A 80 13.99 -4.34 7.17
N ALA A 81 14.09 -3.54 6.10
CA ALA A 81 15.19 -2.60 5.89
C ALA A 81 15.23 -1.47 6.95
N LEU A 82 14.09 -1.17 7.59
CA LEU A 82 14.00 -0.27 8.76
C LEU A 82 14.28 -0.99 10.10
N GLY A 83 14.56 -2.29 10.09
CA GLY A 83 14.71 -3.07 11.32
C GLY A 83 13.38 -3.43 12.00
N VAL A 84 12.26 -3.30 11.29
CA VAL A 84 10.92 -3.61 11.80
C VAL A 84 10.52 -5.03 11.37
N ALA A 85 10.13 -5.86 12.33
CA ALA A 85 9.76 -7.25 12.08
C ALA A 85 8.43 -7.34 11.33
N ALA A 86 8.48 -7.85 10.09
CA ALA A 86 7.34 -7.93 9.19
C ALA A 86 7.22 -9.29 8.52
N GLY A 87 5.99 -9.69 8.21
CA GLY A 87 5.64 -10.95 7.58
C GLY A 87 4.38 -10.86 6.73
N TYR A 88 3.88 -12.01 6.31
CA TYR A 88 2.78 -12.15 5.37
C TYR A 88 1.59 -12.84 6.02
N VAL A 89 0.40 -12.41 5.68
CA VAL A 89 -0.85 -13.11 5.99
C VAL A 89 -1.55 -13.44 4.69
N LEU A 90 -2.03 -14.67 4.60
CA LEU A 90 -2.86 -15.14 3.49
C LEU A 90 -4.29 -15.28 3.97
N VAL A 91 -5.23 -14.88 3.14
CA VAL A 91 -6.65 -14.98 3.42
C VAL A 91 -7.42 -15.30 2.15
N ASN A 92 -8.52 -16.01 2.29
CA ASN A 92 -9.45 -16.23 1.19
C ASN A 92 -10.48 -15.10 1.17
N VAL A 93 -10.60 -14.41 0.04
CA VAL A 93 -11.59 -13.35 -0.16
C VAL A 93 -12.63 -13.75 -1.20
N THR A 94 -13.79 -13.10 -1.12
CA THR A 94 -14.86 -13.22 -2.11
C THR A 94 -14.50 -12.56 -3.42
N ARG A 95 -15.25 -12.91 -4.46
CA ARG A 95 -15.17 -12.20 -5.73
C ARG A 95 -15.59 -10.72 -5.60
N GLU A 96 -16.48 -10.40 -4.66
CA GLU A 96 -16.92 -9.04 -4.38
C GLU A 96 -15.76 -8.09 -4.02
N ALA A 97 -14.75 -8.60 -3.29
CA ALA A 97 -13.56 -7.83 -2.94
C ALA A 97 -12.85 -7.23 -4.16
N PHE A 98 -12.90 -7.92 -5.31
CA PHE A 98 -12.30 -7.45 -6.56
C PHE A 98 -13.17 -6.40 -7.25
N ARG A 99 -14.50 -6.53 -7.17
CA ARG A 99 -15.42 -5.54 -7.73
C ARG A 99 -15.27 -4.19 -7.02
N VAL A 100 -15.25 -4.19 -5.68
CA VAL A 100 -15.03 -2.96 -4.90
C VAL A 100 -13.63 -2.38 -5.10
N SER A 101 -12.64 -3.22 -5.42
CA SER A 101 -11.29 -2.79 -5.82
C SER A 101 -11.22 -2.32 -7.29
N GLY A 102 -12.36 -2.17 -7.96
CA GLY A 102 -12.46 -1.61 -9.29
C GLY A 102 -11.97 -2.52 -10.41
N VAL A 103 -12.08 -3.83 -10.24
CA VAL A 103 -11.97 -4.77 -11.36
C VAL A 103 -13.25 -4.70 -12.20
N GLU A 104 -13.10 -4.61 -13.52
CA GLU A 104 -14.20 -4.58 -14.49
C GLU A 104 -15.02 -5.88 -14.45
N GLU A 105 -16.34 -5.78 -14.63
CA GLU A 105 -17.26 -6.92 -14.43
C GLU A 105 -16.96 -8.11 -15.36
N THR A 106 -16.49 -7.84 -16.57
CA THR A 106 -16.06 -8.85 -17.56
C THR A 106 -14.96 -9.76 -17.02
N LEU A 107 -14.11 -9.21 -16.15
CA LEU A 107 -12.99 -9.91 -15.52
C LEU A 107 -13.39 -10.51 -14.18
N VAL A 108 -14.23 -9.82 -13.40
CA VAL A 108 -14.79 -10.31 -12.14
C VAL A 108 -15.40 -11.71 -12.32
N GLY A 109 -16.17 -11.94 -13.40
CA GLY A 109 -16.77 -13.24 -13.71
C GLY A 109 -15.77 -14.39 -13.92
N GLN A 110 -14.50 -14.10 -14.20
CA GLN A 110 -13.45 -15.10 -14.43
C GLN A 110 -12.58 -15.38 -13.18
N ILE A 111 -12.75 -14.57 -12.13
CA ILE A 111 -12.03 -14.74 -10.87
C ILE A 111 -12.61 -15.93 -10.10
N SER A 112 -11.74 -16.79 -9.57
CA SER A 112 -12.16 -17.93 -8.75
C SER A 112 -12.76 -17.44 -7.43
N GLU A 113 -13.71 -18.19 -6.87
CA GLU A 113 -14.25 -17.89 -5.54
C GLU A 113 -14.15 -19.14 -4.65
N PRO A 114 -13.42 -19.08 -3.52
CA PRO A 114 -12.63 -17.94 -3.04
C PRO A 114 -11.36 -17.70 -3.86
N THR A 115 -10.79 -16.49 -3.76
CA THR A 115 -9.44 -16.19 -4.24
C THR A 115 -8.52 -15.87 -3.08
N VAL A 116 -7.27 -16.32 -3.17
CA VAL A 116 -6.24 -16.03 -2.16
C VAL A 116 -5.77 -14.59 -2.31
N HIS A 117 -5.82 -13.85 -1.22
CA HIS A 117 -5.22 -12.54 -1.05
C HIS A 117 -4.05 -12.62 -0.07
N CYS A 118 -3.02 -11.82 -0.30
CA CYS A 118 -1.78 -11.81 0.49
C CYS A 118 -1.43 -10.37 0.86
N PHE A 119 -1.16 -10.11 2.13
CA PHE A 119 -0.85 -8.77 2.63
C PHE A 119 0.15 -8.80 3.79
N CYS A 120 0.62 -7.62 4.20
CA CYS A 120 1.67 -7.46 5.21
C CYS A 120 1.11 -7.45 6.65
N ALA A 121 1.84 -8.08 7.57
CA ALA A 121 1.65 -7.97 9.00
C ALA A 121 2.95 -7.52 9.68
N VAL A 122 2.84 -6.74 10.75
CA VAL A 122 3.97 -6.11 11.44
C VAL A 122 3.90 -6.44 12.92
N TYR A 123 5.00 -6.91 13.50
CA TYR A 123 5.08 -7.15 14.93
C TYR A 123 5.20 -5.82 15.65
N ILE A 124 4.24 -5.55 16.54
CA ILE A 124 4.20 -4.32 17.32
C ILE A 124 4.61 -4.63 18.76
N GLU A 125 5.78 -4.14 19.16
CA GLU A 125 6.46 -4.49 20.40
C GLU A 125 5.60 -4.14 21.63
N ARG A 126 5.04 -2.93 21.66
CA ARG A 126 4.17 -2.48 22.76
C ARG A 126 2.93 -3.35 22.98
N TYR A 127 2.50 -4.11 21.96
CA TYR A 127 1.36 -5.03 22.05
C TYR A 127 1.78 -6.50 22.11
N GLY A 128 3.06 -6.82 21.93
CA GLY A 128 3.57 -8.19 21.91
C GLY A 128 2.95 -9.09 20.84
N ARG A 129 2.43 -8.52 19.74
CA ARG A 129 1.71 -9.28 18.69
C ARG A 129 1.85 -8.64 17.32
N PHE A 130 1.55 -9.43 16.29
CA PHE A 130 1.40 -8.91 14.94
C PHE A 130 0.06 -8.17 14.78
N LEU A 131 0.13 -7.00 14.15
CA LEU A 131 -1.02 -6.28 13.60
C LEU A 131 -0.96 -6.31 12.06
N HIS A 132 -2.10 -6.14 11.42
CA HIS A 132 -2.23 -6.18 9.97
C HIS A 132 -2.10 -4.78 9.35
N PHE A 133 -1.37 -4.68 8.25
CA PHE A 133 -1.19 -3.43 7.50
C PHE A 133 -1.23 -3.73 6.00
N ASP A 134 -2.42 -3.84 5.41
CA ASP A 134 -2.57 -4.12 3.99
C ASP A 134 -2.41 -2.85 3.13
N GLY A 135 -1.30 -2.79 2.38
CA GLY A 135 -1.02 -1.72 1.41
C GLY A 135 -1.65 -1.91 0.03
N THR A 136 -2.58 -2.86 -0.14
CA THR A 136 -3.18 -3.21 -1.44
C THR A 136 -4.18 -2.18 -1.93
N GLU A 137 -5.15 -1.80 -1.08
CA GLU A 137 -6.14 -0.78 -1.40
C GLU A 137 -5.47 0.57 -1.67
N ASP A 138 -5.74 1.15 -2.83
CA ASP A 138 -5.28 2.49 -3.15
C ASP A 138 -5.99 3.51 -2.26
N LEU A 139 -5.32 4.62 -1.93
CA LEU A 139 -5.91 5.64 -1.05
C LEU A 139 -7.24 6.23 -1.58
N GLU A 140 -7.55 6.09 -2.86
CA GLU A 140 -8.83 6.52 -3.43
C GLU A 140 -9.95 5.49 -3.27
N SER A 141 -9.65 4.20 -3.09
CA SER A 141 -10.73 3.30 -2.67
C SER A 141 -11.29 3.79 -1.35
N LEU A 142 -10.46 4.36 -0.45
CA LEU A 142 -10.82 4.98 0.83
C LEU A 142 -11.86 6.11 0.76
N GLU A 143 -12.05 6.74 -0.42
CA GLU A 143 -13.08 7.77 -0.64
C GLU A 143 -14.42 7.18 -1.13
N GLN A 144 -14.43 5.90 -1.51
CA GLN A 144 -15.63 5.16 -1.87
C GLN A 144 -16.24 4.55 -0.61
N GLU A 145 -17.56 4.65 -0.44
CA GLU A 145 -18.26 4.17 0.77
C GLU A 145 -18.08 2.65 1.04
N ASN A 146 -17.56 1.89 0.06
CA ASN A 146 -17.43 0.44 0.09
C ASN A 146 -15.97 -0.06 0.10
N LEU A 147 -15.24 0.23 1.18
CA LEU A 147 -13.89 -0.31 1.40
C LEU A 147 -13.89 -1.79 1.73
N LEU A 148 -12.86 -2.50 1.25
CA LEU A 148 -12.53 -3.85 1.68
C LEU A 148 -12.04 -3.85 3.14
N LEU A 149 -11.30 -2.80 3.51
CA LEU A 149 -10.65 -2.66 4.81
C LEU A 149 -11.29 -1.57 5.67
N GLU A 150 -11.28 -1.79 6.97
CA GLU A 150 -11.44 -0.80 8.02
C GLU A 150 -10.08 -0.54 8.67
N GLU A 151 -9.80 0.70 9.05
CA GLU A 151 -8.55 1.06 9.72
C GLU A 151 -8.84 1.46 11.18
N SER A 152 -8.11 0.86 12.11
CA SER A 152 -8.16 1.25 13.52
C SER A 152 -7.56 2.65 13.70
N GLU A 153 -8.33 3.58 14.29
CA GLU A 153 -7.87 4.95 14.54
C GLU A 153 -6.65 5.01 15.46
N ASP A 154 -6.59 4.15 16.48
CA ASP A 154 -5.52 4.10 17.48
C ASP A 154 -4.23 3.48 16.90
N THR A 155 -4.37 2.36 16.18
CA THR A 155 -3.21 1.53 15.80
C THR A 155 -2.84 1.59 14.32
N GLY A 156 -3.74 2.10 13.47
CA GLY A 156 -3.63 1.96 12.02
C GLY A 156 -3.80 0.52 11.52
N GLU A 157 -4.16 -0.45 12.37
CA GLU A 157 -4.37 -1.82 11.95
C GLU A 157 -5.51 -1.90 10.93
N THR A 158 -5.24 -2.51 9.78
CA THR A 158 -6.23 -2.77 8.73
C THR A 158 -6.98 -4.07 9.00
N ARG A 159 -8.30 -4.07 8.91
CA ARG A 159 -9.17 -5.23 9.16
C ARG A 159 -10.13 -5.40 7.99
N TYR A 160 -10.28 -6.62 7.49
CA TYR A 160 -11.25 -6.90 6.44
C TYR A 160 -12.67 -6.90 7.00
N LYS A 161 -13.60 -6.28 6.27
CA LYS A 161 -15.02 -6.45 6.56
C LYS A 161 -15.44 -7.90 6.33
N GLN A 162 -16.31 -8.43 7.20
CA GLN A 162 -16.65 -9.85 7.21
C GLN A 162 -17.26 -10.34 5.89
N ASP A 163 -18.00 -9.48 5.19
CA ASP A 163 -18.68 -9.82 3.94
C ASP A 163 -17.70 -10.26 2.83
N PHE A 164 -16.46 -9.78 2.90
CA PHE A 164 -15.41 -10.08 1.92
C PHE A 164 -14.54 -11.28 2.29
N LEU A 165 -14.66 -11.83 3.50
CA LEU A 165 -13.85 -12.94 3.96
C LEU A 165 -14.50 -14.29 3.70
N ARG A 166 -13.66 -15.31 3.46
CA ARG A 166 -14.04 -16.72 3.39
C ARG A 166 -13.13 -17.56 4.28
N GLY A 167 -13.50 -17.67 5.55
CA GLY A 167 -12.72 -18.39 6.55
C GLY A 167 -11.72 -17.49 7.30
N PRO A 168 -10.88 -18.09 8.16
CA PRO A 168 -9.95 -17.33 8.99
C PRO A 168 -8.76 -16.79 8.18
N LEU A 169 -8.12 -15.76 8.72
CA LEU A 169 -6.79 -15.34 8.29
C LEU A 169 -5.79 -16.45 8.64
N GLY A 170 -4.88 -16.74 7.72
CA GLY A 170 -3.77 -17.66 7.95
C GLY A 170 -2.80 -17.12 9.02
N PRO A 171 -1.94 -17.99 9.58
CA PRO A 171 -0.89 -17.54 10.48
C PRO A 171 0.10 -16.62 9.76
N VAL A 172 0.74 -15.72 10.52
CA VAL A 172 1.78 -14.85 9.97
C VAL A 172 3.00 -15.68 9.56
N GLN A 173 3.40 -15.55 8.30
CA GLN A 173 4.55 -16.25 7.73
C GLN A 173 5.71 -15.28 7.52
N SER A 174 6.93 -15.65 7.91
CA SER A 174 8.11 -14.83 7.63
C SER A 174 8.61 -14.98 6.19
N ASN A 175 8.21 -16.03 5.48
CA ASN A 175 8.65 -16.32 4.12
C ASN A 175 7.53 -17.03 3.33
N ILE A 176 7.20 -16.51 2.15
CA ILE A 176 6.21 -17.07 1.22
C ILE A 176 6.84 -17.58 -0.09
N ASP A 177 8.17 -17.63 -0.21
CA ASP A 177 8.89 -18.08 -1.42
C ASP A 177 8.36 -19.43 -1.94
N HIS A 178 8.06 -20.36 -1.03
CA HIS A 178 7.51 -21.67 -1.33
C HIS A 178 6.13 -21.63 -2.04
N LEU A 179 5.33 -20.59 -1.80
CA LEU A 179 4.04 -20.38 -2.46
C LEU A 179 4.18 -19.73 -3.83
N LEU A 180 5.27 -18.98 -4.05
CA LEU A 180 5.54 -18.26 -5.29
C LEU A 180 6.29 -19.12 -6.30
N ALA A 181 7.06 -20.10 -5.83
CA ALA A 181 7.75 -21.08 -6.68
C ALA A 181 6.81 -21.88 -7.60
N TRP A 182 5.53 -22.03 -7.22
CA TRP A 182 4.54 -22.74 -8.05
C TRP A 182 3.88 -21.80 -9.04
N LYS A 183 4.17 -21.99 -10.34
CA LYS A 183 3.47 -21.31 -11.44
C LYS A 183 2.24 -22.11 -11.85
N PHE A 184 1.07 -21.49 -11.73
CA PHE A 184 -0.16 -22.04 -12.30
C PHE A 184 -0.46 -21.28 -13.59
N PRO A 185 -0.85 -21.97 -14.67
CA PRO A 185 -1.26 -21.29 -15.90
C PRO A 185 -2.46 -20.40 -15.61
N ARG A 186 -2.37 -19.12 -16.01
CA ARG A 186 -3.49 -18.18 -15.88
C ARG A 186 -4.61 -18.63 -16.82
N LYS A 187 -5.83 -18.68 -16.31
CA LYS A 187 -7.02 -19.03 -17.10
C LYS A 187 -7.66 -17.83 -17.81
N ILE A 188 -7.32 -16.62 -17.35
CA ILE A 188 -7.88 -15.37 -17.85
C ILE A 188 -7.14 -14.97 -19.15
N PRO A 189 -7.84 -14.62 -20.24
CA PRO A 189 -7.26 -14.09 -21.46
C PRO A 189 -6.37 -12.85 -21.20
N GLN A 190 -5.21 -12.81 -21.87
CA GLN A 190 -4.23 -11.74 -21.73
C GLN A 190 -4.78 -10.35 -22.12
N GLU A 191 -5.63 -10.28 -23.14
CA GLU A 191 -6.27 -9.05 -23.59
C GLU A 191 -7.10 -8.39 -22.47
N LEU A 192 -7.92 -9.17 -21.75
CA LEU A 192 -8.72 -8.65 -20.63
C LEU A 192 -7.87 -8.17 -19.46
N ILE A 193 -6.72 -8.83 -19.23
CA ILE A 193 -5.74 -8.39 -18.23
C ILE A 193 -5.14 -7.04 -18.64
N GLU A 194 -4.78 -6.87 -19.91
CA GLU A 194 -4.21 -5.64 -20.43
C GLU A 194 -5.19 -4.48 -20.44
N GLU A 195 -6.46 -4.73 -20.78
CA GLU A 195 -7.55 -3.76 -20.67
C GLU A 195 -7.73 -3.30 -19.22
N GLN A 196 -7.81 -4.24 -18.28
CA GLN A 196 -7.92 -3.94 -16.85
C GLN A 196 -6.71 -3.14 -16.34
N ASN A 197 -5.49 -3.56 -16.70
CA ASN A 197 -4.27 -2.88 -16.29
C ASN A 197 -4.20 -1.46 -16.88
N SER A 198 -4.69 -1.26 -18.09
CA SER A 198 -4.83 0.07 -18.70
C SER A 198 -5.82 0.94 -17.92
N SER A 199 -6.95 0.38 -17.47
CA SER A 199 -7.91 1.07 -16.59
C SER A 199 -7.26 1.48 -15.25
N TYR A 200 -6.51 0.58 -14.61
CA TYR A 200 -5.76 0.89 -13.38
C TYR A 200 -4.74 2.03 -13.57
N ARG A 201 -3.90 1.95 -14.60
CA ARG A 201 -2.88 2.99 -14.88
C ARG A 201 -3.52 4.33 -15.23
N LYS A 202 -4.59 4.31 -16.03
CA LYS A 202 -5.33 5.53 -16.39
C LYS A 202 -5.91 6.20 -15.15
N ARG A 203 -6.54 5.44 -14.25
CA ARG A 203 -7.00 5.95 -12.96
C ARG A 203 -5.86 6.59 -12.21
N ARG A 204 -4.78 5.85 -11.92
CA ARG A 204 -3.58 6.36 -11.20
C ARG A 204 -3.05 7.68 -11.78
N ARG A 205 -2.97 7.83 -13.10
CA ARG A 205 -2.52 9.07 -13.74
C ARG A 205 -3.45 10.25 -13.44
N LEU A 206 -4.76 10.05 -13.54
CA LEU A 206 -5.74 11.11 -13.25
C LEU A 206 -5.67 11.55 -11.78
N GLN A 207 -5.36 10.63 -10.86
CA GLN A 207 -5.13 10.93 -9.43
C GLN A 207 -3.95 11.87 -9.25
N ALA A 208 -2.81 11.51 -9.85
CA ALA A 208 -1.58 12.30 -9.77
C ALA A 208 -1.78 13.72 -10.33
N GLU A 209 -2.51 13.85 -11.44
CA GLU A 209 -2.87 15.15 -12.03
C GLU A 209 -3.80 15.96 -11.11
N THR A 210 -4.74 15.32 -10.42
CA THR A 210 -5.69 15.99 -9.52
C THR A 210 -5.00 16.48 -8.24
N GLN A 211 -4.16 15.64 -7.62
CA GLN A 211 -3.37 16.00 -6.45
C GLN A 211 -2.37 17.12 -6.73
N ALA A 212 -1.74 17.12 -7.91
CA ALA A 212 -0.85 18.21 -8.31
C ALA A 212 -1.62 19.55 -8.41
N ARG A 213 -2.86 19.53 -8.94
CA ARG A 213 -3.70 20.74 -9.08
C ARG A 213 -4.24 21.26 -7.75
N SER A 214 -4.57 20.39 -6.79
CA SER A 214 -5.00 20.82 -5.46
C SER A 214 -3.86 21.46 -4.68
N PHE A 215 -2.63 20.92 -4.82
CA PHE A 215 -1.44 21.48 -4.19
C PHE A 215 -1.13 22.88 -4.70
N THR A 216 -1.15 23.10 -6.02
CA THR A 216 -0.94 24.43 -6.62
C THR A 216 -1.99 25.46 -6.18
N ARG A 217 -3.26 25.06 -6.03
CA ARG A 217 -4.34 25.96 -5.54
C ARG A 217 -4.16 26.36 -4.08
N HIS A 218 -3.67 25.46 -3.24
CA HIS A 218 -3.40 25.76 -1.83
C HIS A 218 -2.19 26.70 -1.67
N GLU A 219 -1.14 26.54 -2.49
CA GLU A 219 0.01 27.46 -2.51
C GLU A 219 -0.41 28.87 -2.96
N GLU A 220 -1.20 29.00 -4.03
CA GLU A 220 -1.73 30.29 -4.51
C GLU A 220 -2.64 30.99 -3.48
N ALA A 221 -3.47 30.23 -2.77
CA ALA A 221 -4.35 30.77 -1.72
C ALA A 221 -3.57 31.21 -0.46
N SER A 222 -2.47 30.52 -0.12
CA SER A 222 -1.63 30.86 1.04
C SER A 222 -0.66 32.03 0.78
N GLY A 223 -0.27 32.27 -0.48
CA GLY A 223 0.57 33.39 -0.89
C GLY A 223 -0.16 34.75 -0.98
N ALA A 224 -1.49 34.75 -0.93
CA ALA A 224 -2.30 35.96 -1.07
C ALA A 224 -2.58 36.72 0.26
N ALA A 225 -2.02 36.27 1.39
CA ALA A 225 -2.32 36.83 2.70
C ALA A 225 -1.08 37.40 3.43
N SER A 226 -0.72 38.67 3.18
CA SER A 226 -0.10 39.62 4.14
C SER A 226 0.27 40.99 3.51
N PRO A 227 0.36 42.10 4.28
CA PRO A 227 -0.73 42.76 5.00
C PRO A 227 -0.83 44.28 4.66
N ASN A 228 -2.04 44.83 4.52
CA ASN A 228 -2.22 46.29 4.63
C ASN A 228 -2.57 46.63 6.09
N GLY A 229 -1.55 46.98 6.86
CA GLY A 229 -1.66 47.48 8.23
C GLY A 229 -0.86 48.78 8.37
N SER A 230 -1.57 49.89 8.27
CA SER A 230 -1.13 51.27 8.46
C SER A 230 -0.47 51.56 9.80
N SER A 231 0.62 52.35 9.80
CA SER A 231 0.97 53.23 10.92
C SER A 231 1.76 54.44 10.42
N ASP A 232 1.04 55.51 10.11
CA ASP A 232 1.55 56.87 10.07
C ASP A 232 1.48 57.50 11.47
N GLY A 233 2.48 58.31 11.84
CA GLY A 233 2.26 59.44 12.76
C GLY A 233 3.04 59.48 14.07
N LEU A 234 4.30 59.91 13.98
CA LEU A 234 4.98 60.92 14.80
C LEU A 234 4.30 61.40 16.12
N ALA A 235 5.04 61.35 17.24
CA ALA A 235 5.85 62.48 17.74
C ALA A 235 6.10 62.38 19.25
N ALA A 236 7.38 62.43 19.61
CA ALA A 236 7.86 62.78 20.93
C ALA A 236 7.62 64.28 21.23
N ARG A 237 7.45 64.63 22.52
CA ARG A 237 8.22 65.69 23.18
C ARG A 237 7.89 65.79 24.69
N SER A 238 8.98 65.76 25.46
CA SER A 238 9.27 66.41 26.75
C SER A 238 8.30 66.24 27.91
#